data_AF-A0A227GTR8-F1
#
_entry.id   AF-A0A227GTR8-F1
#
_cell.length_a   1.000
_cell.length_b   1.000
_cell.length_c   1.000
_cell.angle_alpha   90.00
_cell.angle_beta   90.00
_cell.angle_gamma   90.00
#
_symmetry.space_group_name_H-M   'P 1'
#
loop_
_entity.id
_entity.type
_entity.pdbx_description
1 polymer ?
#
loop_
_entity_poly.entity_id
_entity_poly.type
_entity_poly.pdbx_seq_one_letter_code
_entity_poly.pdbx_strand_id
1 'polypeptide(L)' 'SHPLALSLVKRAEEQGVSIPEASDKTAQVGSGVTGLVNGKLVQVIAPSKADFPVSSKVEQRVIELEEQGKTVV' A
#
# COMPACT_ATOMS: atom_id res chain seq x y z
N SER A 1 12.44 -2.56 7.64
CA SER A 1 11.09 -2.90 8.13
C SER A 1 10.39 -1.64 8.59
N HIS A 2 9.31 -1.23 7.93
CA HIS A 2 8.57 -0.01 8.27
C HIS A 2 7.52 -0.32 9.36
N PRO A 3 7.41 0.46 10.46
CA PRO A 3 6.49 0.15 11.57
C PRO A 3 5.03 -0.01 11.14
N LEU A 4 4.55 0.84 10.23
CA LEU A 4 3.19 0.76 9.71
C LEU A 4 2.93 -0.54 8.93
N ALA A 5 3.93 -1.04 8.18
CA ALA A 5 3.79 -2.27 7.42
C ALA A 5 3.67 -3.49 8.35
N LEU A 6 4.43 -3.51 9.45
CA LEU A 6 4.31 -4.57 10.47
C LEU A 6 2.92 -4.60 11.10
N SER A 7 2.39 -3.44 11.48
CA SER A 7 1.05 -3.33 12.06
C SER A 7 -0.05 -3.78 11.10
N LEU A 8 0.09 -3.47 9.80
CA LEU A 8 -0.84 -3.90 8.76
C LEU A 8 -0.82 -5.43 8.58
N VAL A 9 0.37 -6.03 8.46
CA VAL A 9 0.53 -7.48 8.33
C VAL A 9 -0.08 -8.20 9.53
N LYS A 10 0.26 -7.77 10.74
CA LYS A 10 -0.30 -8.33 11.97
C LYS A 10 -1.83 -8.26 12.01
N ARG A 11 -2.41 -7.12 11.63
CA ARG A 11 -3.87 -6.95 11.60
C ARG A 11 -4.53 -7.89 10.59
N ALA A 12 -3.91 -8.10 9.43
CA ALA A 12 -4.41 -9.02 8.40
C ALA A 12 -4.34 -10.48 8.89
N GLU A 13 -3.24 -10.87 9.54
CA GLU A 13 -3.10 -12.19 10.18
C GLU A 13 -4.17 -12.43 11.27
N GLU A 14 -4.43 -11.42 12.12
CA GLU A 14 -5.50 -11.47 13.13
C GLU A 14 -6.90 -11.61 12.52
N GLN A 15 -7.09 -11.21 11.26
CA GLN A 15 -8.34 -11.40 10.51
C GLN A 15 -8.39 -12.75 9.76
N GLY A 16 -7.37 -13.59 9.88
CA GLY A 16 -7.25 -14.85 9.15
C GLY A 16 -6.98 -14.67 7.66
N VAL A 17 -6.46 -13.51 7.24
CA VAL A 17 -6.08 -13.27 5.85
C VAL A 17 -4.80 -14.03 5.55
N SER A 18 -4.85 -14.91 4.54
CA SER A 18 -3.66 -15.56 4.01
C SER A 18 -2.84 -14.55 3.19
N ILE A 19 -1.60 -14.30 3.60
CA ILE A 19 -0.69 -13.37 2.94
C ILE A 19 0.31 -14.19 2.11
N PRO A 20 0.18 -14.22 0.76
CA PRO A 20 1.14 -14.89 -0.09
C PRO A 20 2.50 -14.17 -0.05
N GLU A 21 3.58 -14.94 -0.18
CA GLU A 21 4.90 -14.36 -0.40
C GLU A 21 4.96 -13.62 -1.74
N ALA A 22 5.64 -12.47 -1.74
CA ALA A 22 5.95 -11.73 -2.94
C ALA A 22 7.40 -11.98 -3.37
N SER A 23 7.61 -12.20 -4.68
CA SER A 23 8.95 -12.21 -5.29
C SER A 23 9.31 -10.82 -5.83
N ASP A 24 10.59 -10.63 -6.18
CA ASP A 24 11.10 -9.40 -6.82
C ASP A 24 10.76 -8.10 -6.06
N LYS A 25 10.74 -8.20 -4.72
CA LYS A 25 10.41 -7.10 -3.82
C LYS A 25 11.43 -5.98 -3.96
N THR A 26 10.98 -4.80 -4.36
CA THR A 26 11.84 -3.62 -4.54
C THR A 26 11.31 -2.46 -3.70
N ALA A 27 12.19 -1.85 -2.89
CA ALA A 27 11.88 -0.59 -2.24
C ALA A 27 12.17 0.57 -3.21
N GLN A 28 11.15 1.38 -3.49
CA GLN A 28 11.27 2.60 -4.27
C GLN A 28 11.42 3.77 -3.31
N VAL A 29 12.66 4.23 -3.10
CA VAL A 29 12.98 5.29 -2.14
C VAL A 29 12.11 6.52 -2.41
N GLY A 30 11.38 6.96 -1.39
CA GLY A 30 10.48 8.12 -1.46
C GLY A 30 9.17 7.89 -2.23
N SER A 31 8.90 6.68 -2.72
CA SER A 31 7.69 6.37 -3.50
C SER A 31 6.87 5.21 -2.96
N GLY A 32 7.52 4.15 -2.44
CA GLY A 32 6.82 3.01 -1.87
C GLY A 32 7.56 1.67 -2.05
N VAL A 33 6.81 0.60 -2.26
CA VAL A 33 7.35 -0.75 -2.52
C VAL A 33 6.59 -1.43 -3.65
N THR A 34 7.30 -2.26 -4.41
CA THR A 34 6.73 -3.10 -5.48
C THR A 34 7.14 -4.56 -5.30
N GLY A 35 6.41 -5.46 -5.93
CA GLY A 35 6.76 -6.88 -6.00
C GLY A 35 5.75 -7.69 -6.83
N LEU A 36 6.07 -8.95 -7.06
CA LEU A 36 5.19 -9.90 -7.75
C LEU A 36 4.48 -10.79 -6.73
N VAL A 37 3.15 -10.74 -6.73
CA VAL A 37 2.28 -11.62 -5.93
C VAL A 37 1.52 -12.53 -6.88
N ASN A 38 1.74 -13.85 -6.81
CA ASN A 38 1.15 -14.81 -7.74
C ASN A 38 1.37 -14.42 -9.22
N GLY A 39 2.57 -13.91 -9.54
CA GLY A 39 2.94 -13.45 -10.88
C GLY A 39 2.33 -12.11 -11.31
N LYS A 40 1.60 -11.41 -10.43
CA LYS A 40 1.04 -10.08 -10.71
C LYS A 40 1.86 -8.99 -10.05
N LEU A 41 2.17 -7.94 -10.80
CA LEU A 41 2.80 -6.75 -10.24
C LEU A 41 1.85 -6.04 -9.27
N VAL A 42 2.30 -5.88 -8.04
CA VAL A 42 1.63 -5.13 -6.98
C VAL A 42 2.52 -3.99 -6.54
N GLN A 43 1.91 -2.84 -6.31
CA GLN A 43 2.58 -1.62 -5.85
C GLN A 43 1.83 -1.09 -4.64
N VAL A 44 2.56 -0.66 -3.61
CA VAL A 44 2.03 0.05 -2.43
C VAL A 44 2.80 1.35 -2.35
N ILE A 45 2.14 2.47 -2.67
CA ILE A 45 2.77 3.77 -2.92
C ILE A 45 1.92 4.88 -2.32
N ALA A 46 2.53 6.00 -1.91
CA ALA A 46 1.74 7.14 -1.46
C ALA A 46 0.85 7.67 -2.62
N PRO A 47 -0.37 8.18 -2.35
CA PRO A 47 -1.25 8.72 -3.40
C PRO A 47 -0.58 9.78 -4.28
N SER A 48 0.25 10.64 -3.68
CA SER A 48 1.01 11.68 -4.38
C SER A 48 2.12 11.15 -5.31
N LYS A 49 2.34 9.83 -5.34
CA LYS A 49 3.37 9.15 -6.13
C LYS A 49 2.78 8.26 -7.22
N ALA A 50 1.45 8.16 -7.31
CA ALA A 50 0.78 7.46 -8.40
C ALA A 50 1.08 8.18 -9.72
N ASP A 51 1.63 7.43 -10.69
CA ASP A 51 1.93 7.89 -12.05
C ASP A 51 0.87 7.43 -13.07
N PHE A 52 -0.24 6.89 -12.57
CA PHE A 52 -1.37 6.40 -13.34
C PHE A 52 -2.67 7.11 -12.89
N PRO A 53 -3.69 7.18 -13.76
CA PRO A 53 -4.97 7.77 -13.40
C PRO A 53 -5.63 7.05 -12.23
N VAL A 54 -6.04 7.81 -11.22
CA VAL A 54 -6.82 7.34 -10.08
C VAL A 54 -8.25 7.86 -10.24
N SER A 55 -9.24 7.05 -9.89
CA SER A 55 -10.64 7.50 -9.98
C SER A 55 -10.91 8.62 -8.97
N SER A 56 -11.76 9.59 -9.34
CA SER A 56 -12.16 10.69 -8.46
C SER A 56 -12.72 10.24 -7.10
N LYS A 57 -13.41 9.09 -7.07
CA LYS A 57 -13.89 8.48 -5.81
C LYS A 57 -12.76 8.12 -4.86
N VAL A 58 -11.66 7.58 -5.39
CA VAL A 58 -10.48 7.23 -4.60
C VAL A 58 -9.76 8.51 -4.16
N GLU A 59 -9.61 9.50 -5.03
CA GLU A 59 -9.01 10.80 -4.67
C GLU A 59 -9.77 11.48 -3.53
N GLN A 60 -11.09 11.56 -3.61
CA GLN A 60 -11.92 12.11 -2.52
C GLN A 60 -11.70 11.35 -1.21
N ARG A 61 -11.63 10.02 -1.26
CA ARG A 61 -11.41 9.20 -0.08
C ARG A 61 -10.02 9.40 0.52
N VAL A 62 -9.00 9.60 -0.32
CA VAL A 62 -7.64 9.94 0.14
C VAL A 62 -7.68 11.25 0.91
N ILE A 63 -8.28 12.30 0.34
CA ILE A 63 -8.40 13.64 0.97
C ILE A 63 -9.08 13.52 2.34
N GLU A 64 -10.24 12.85 2.42
CA GLU A 64 -10.97 12.67 3.68
C GLU A 64 -10.13 11.98 4.78
N LEU A 65 -9.32 10.98 4.39
CA LEU A 65 -8.48 10.24 5.34
C LEU A 65 -7.27 11.07 5.79
N GLU A 66 -6.66 11.81 4.87
CA GLU A 66 -5.54 12.70 5.16
C GLU A 66 -5.97 13.89 6.05
N GLU A 67 -7.15 14.47 5.83
CA GLU A 67 -7.73 15.51 6.70
C GLU A 67 -7.99 15.01 8.13
N GLN A 68 -8.22 13.71 8.31
CA GLN A 68 -8.32 13.07 9.61
C GLN A 68 -6.95 12.75 10.24
N GLY A 69 -5.85 13.17 9.62
CA GLY A 69 -4.48 12.92 10.07
C GLY A 69 -4.02 11.48 9.86
N LYS A 70 -4.68 10.70 8.98
CA LYS A 70 -4.28 9.31 8.69
C LYS A 70 -3.20 9.28 7.62
N THR A 71 -2.27 8.35 7.75
CA THR A 71 -1.33 8.02 6.67
C THR A 71 -2.04 7.14 5.64
N VAL A 72 -1.99 7.54 4.36
CA VAL A 72 -2.60 6.81 3.24
C VAL A 72 -1.51 6.34 2.28
N VAL A 73 -1.66 5.10 1.78
CA VAL A 73 -0.78 4.39 0.83
C VAL A 73 -1.61 3.56 -0.14
#